data_AF-A0A3N5M462-F1
#
_entry.id   AF-A0A3N5M462-F1
#
_cell.length_a   1.000
_cell.length_b   1.000
_cell.length_c   1.000
_cell.angle_alpha   90.00
_cell.angle_beta   90.00
_cell.angle_gamma   90.00
#
_symmetry.space_group_name_H-M   'P 1'
#
loop_
_entity.id
_entity.type
_entity.pdbx_description
1 polymer ?
#
loop_
_entity_poly.entity_id
_entity_poly.type
_entity_poly.pdbx_seq_one_letter_code
_entity_poly.pdbx_strand_id
1 'polypeptide(L)'
;MAELKQFSESEIILNQEEAWKVLRFFWADLNVNPSALGPREIAFAQGLLLEAIDASYNEGYIEILFRVFYGKVPARSFGELKKLVTSFAKKALKHWFKHATGKHLESPKIYENVRVTIARNFRTPKKELEMGILTY
;
A
#
# COMPACT_ATOMS: atom_id res chain seq x y z
N MET A 1 10.71 6.66 -13.01
CA MET A 1 10.32 6.20 -11.66
C MET A 1 8.88 5.74 -11.75
N ALA A 2 8.43 4.76 -10.97
CA ALA A 2 7.01 4.40 -10.96
C ALA A 2 6.24 5.53 -10.26
N GLU A 3 5.39 6.24 -11.00
CA GLU A 3 4.54 7.28 -10.42
C GLU A 3 3.31 6.62 -9.79
N LEU A 4 3.03 6.95 -8.54
CA LEU A 4 1.80 6.49 -7.88
C LEU A 4 0.60 7.21 -8.49
N LYS A 5 -0.56 6.53 -8.48
CA LYS A 5 -1.81 7.22 -8.75
C LYS A 5 -2.01 8.32 -7.71
N GLN A 6 -2.27 9.53 -8.20
CA GLN A 6 -2.75 10.64 -7.39
C GLN A 6 -4.27 10.48 -7.17
N PHE A 7 -4.69 10.74 -5.94
CA PHE A 7 -6.10 10.67 -5.54
C PHE A 7 -6.57 12.06 -5.12
N SER A 8 -7.74 12.47 -5.60
CA SER A 8 -8.45 13.60 -4.99
C SER A 8 -8.99 13.19 -3.62
N GLU A 9 -9.33 14.17 -2.76
CA GLU A 9 -9.93 13.90 -1.45
C GLU A 9 -11.20 13.03 -1.54
N SER A 10 -11.97 13.18 -2.61
CA SER A 10 -13.16 12.37 -2.90
C SER A 10 -12.87 10.93 -3.34
N GLU A 11 -11.65 10.64 -3.81
CA GLU A 11 -11.20 9.29 -4.18
C GLU A 11 -10.47 8.58 -3.02
N ILE A 12 -10.25 9.26 -1.90
CA ILE A 12 -9.65 8.66 -0.70
C ILE A 12 -10.66 7.72 -0.05
N ILE A 13 -10.28 6.46 0.06
CA ILE A 13 -11.09 5.39 0.67
C ILE A 13 -10.56 5.04 2.05
N LEU A 14 -9.24 5.09 2.23
CA LEU A 14 -8.59 4.80 3.51
C LEU A 14 -8.85 5.92 4.51
N ASN A 15 -9.11 5.54 5.75
CA ASN A 15 -9.05 6.49 6.88
C ASN A 15 -7.62 6.62 7.42
N GLN A 16 -7.43 7.53 8.38
CA GLN A 16 -6.15 7.82 9.01
C GLN A 16 -5.48 6.60 9.66
N GLU A 17 -6.25 5.77 10.38
CA GLU A 17 -5.74 4.57 11.05
C GLU A 17 -5.33 3.50 10.03
N GLU A 18 -6.13 3.33 8.98
CA GLU A 18 -5.87 2.43 7.87
C GLU A 18 -4.62 2.84 7.09
N ALA A 19 -4.48 4.13 6.79
CA ALA A 19 -3.28 4.68 6.16
C ALA A 19 -2.03 4.41 7.00
N TRP A 20 -2.09 4.61 8.32
CA TRP A 20 -0.99 4.27 9.21
C TRP A 20 -0.62 2.79 9.15
N LYS A 21 -1.61 1.88 9.18
CA LYS A 21 -1.39 0.44 9.05
C LYS A 21 -0.71 0.09 7.71
N VAL A 22 -1.12 0.72 6.62
CA VAL A 22 -0.51 0.56 5.30
C VAL A 22 0.93 1.07 5.29
N LEU A 23 1.20 2.25 5.83
CA LEU A 23 2.55 2.80 5.90
C LEU A 23 3.49 1.91 6.71
N ARG A 24 3.04 1.38 7.85
CA ARG A 24 3.76 0.37 8.65
C ARG A 24 3.94 -0.96 7.91
N PHE A 25 3.02 -1.27 7.02
CA PHE A 25 3.14 -2.37 6.07
C PHE A 25 4.13 -2.10 4.93
N PHE A 26 4.69 -0.91 4.75
CA PHE A 26 5.88 -0.77 3.89
C PHE A 26 7.14 -0.60 4.74
N TRP A 27 7.06 0.19 5.81
CA TRP A 27 8.18 0.54 6.68
C TRP A 27 7.84 0.30 8.16
N ALA A 28 8.35 -0.79 8.72
CA ALA A 28 8.15 -1.13 10.13
C ALA A 28 8.95 -0.24 11.10
N ASP A 29 9.83 0.60 10.59
CA ASP A 29 10.67 1.55 11.31
C ASP A 29 10.21 3.01 11.12
N LEU A 30 9.05 3.23 10.50
CA LEU A 30 8.55 4.57 10.20
C LEU A 30 8.33 5.39 11.49
N ASN A 31 8.95 6.56 11.55
CA ASN A 31 8.88 7.47 12.70
C ASN A 31 7.96 8.67 12.41
N VAL A 32 6.66 8.40 12.30
CA VAL A 32 5.62 9.42 12.04
C VAL A 32 4.54 9.28 13.09
N ASN A 33 3.98 10.41 13.54
CA ASN A 33 2.84 10.40 14.44
C ASN A 33 1.57 10.01 13.64
N PRO A 34 0.87 8.90 14.00
CA PRO A 34 -0.35 8.49 13.31
C PRO A 34 -1.41 9.59 13.26
N SER A 35 -1.51 10.39 14.33
CA SER A 35 -2.46 11.50 14.45
C SER A 35 -2.14 12.71 13.56
N ALA A 36 -0.95 12.76 12.98
CA ALA A 36 -0.50 13.85 12.10
C ALA A 36 -0.68 13.55 10.61
N LEU A 37 -1.18 12.36 10.23
CA LEU A 37 -1.44 12.02 8.84
C LEU A 37 -2.62 12.83 8.29
N GLY A 38 -2.35 13.71 7.33
CA GLY A 38 -3.36 14.47 6.61
C GLY A 38 -3.85 13.75 5.35
N PRO A 39 -4.74 14.39 4.57
CA PRO A 39 -5.29 13.81 3.35
C PRO A 39 -4.21 13.39 2.33
N ARG A 40 -3.09 14.12 2.27
CA ARG A 40 -1.98 13.82 1.36
C ARG A 40 -1.25 12.54 1.75
N GLU A 41 -0.93 12.36 3.03
CA GLU A 41 -0.25 11.16 3.52
C GLU A 41 -1.16 9.93 3.41
N ILE A 42 -2.48 10.12 3.59
CA ILE A 42 -3.48 9.08 3.38
C ILE A 42 -3.55 8.67 1.90
N ALA A 43 -3.59 9.64 0.98
CA ALA A 43 -3.57 9.38 -0.46
C ALA A 43 -2.28 8.65 -0.87
N PHE A 44 -1.15 8.99 -0.26
CA PHE A 44 0.12 8.32 -0.50
C PHE A 44 0.08 6.86 -0.08
N ALA A 45 -0.39 6.60 1.14
CA ALA A 45 -0.57 5.23 1.64
C ALA A 45 -1.50 4.43 0.71
N GLN A 46 -2.59 5.04 0.25
CA GLN A 46 -3.52 4.43 -0.69
C GLN A 46 -2.86 4.09 -2.04
N GLY A 47 -2.03 4.99 -2.57
CA GLY A 47 -1.27 4.77 -3.80
C GLY A 47 -0.30 3.61 -3.67
N LEU A 48 0.44 3.52 -2.56
CA LEU A 48 1.33 2.40 -2.29
C LEU A 48 0.57 1.07 -2.25
N LEU A 49 -0.61 1.06 -1.62
CA LEU A 49 -1.44 -0.14 -1.53
C LEU A 49 -1.98 -0.57 -2.90
N LEU A 50 -2.47 0.39 -3.69
CA LEU A 50 -2.93 0.15 -5.06
C LEU A 50 -1.80 -0.46 -5.91
N GLU A 51 -0.65 0.20 -5.94
CA GLU A 51 0.54 -0.23 -6.69
C GLU A 51 1.00 -1.62 -6.26
N ALA A 52 1.00 -1.91 -4.94
CA ALA A 52 1.44 -3.21 -4.44
C ALA A 52 0.48 -4.35 -4.82
N ILE A 53 -0.83 -4.11 -4.82
CA ILE A 53 -1.79 -5.08 -5.32
C ILE A 53 -1.59 -5.26 -6.82
N ASP A 54 -1.52 -4.17 -7.58
CA ASP A 54 -1.46 -4.23 -9.04
C ASP A 54 -0.16 -4.88 -9.54
N ALA A 55 0.99 -4.48 -8.99
CA ALA A 55 2.29 -5.07 -9.29
C ALA A 55 2.38 -6.54 -8.90
N SER A 56 1.62 -7.00 -7.90
CA SER A 56 1.55 -8.43 -7.54
C SER A 56 0.88 -9.30 -8.60
N TYR A 57 0.14 -8.70 -9.53
CA TYR A 57 -0.49 -9.39 -10.67
C TYR A 57 0.13 -9.04 -12.02
N ASN A 58 1.24 -8.29 -12.03
CA ASN A 58 1.98 -7.97 -13.24
C ASN A 58 2.98 -9.09 -13.57
N GLU A 59 2.84 -9.71 -14.74
CA GLU A 59 3.73 -10.77 -15.27
C GLU A 59 5.20 -10.32 -15.41
N GLY A 60 5.51 -9.01 -15.31
CA GLY A 60 6.89 -8.50 -15.28
C GLY A 60 7.56 -8.46 -13.89
N TYR A 61 6.79 -8.62 -12.81
CA TYR A 61 7.29 -8.59 -11.41
C TYR A 61 7.65 -9.98 -10.87
N ILE A 62 7.90 -10.94 -11.77
CA ILE A 62 8.11 -12.36 -11.50
C ILE A 62 9.34 -12.60 -10.61
N GLU A 63 9.05 -13.22 -9.46
CA GLU A 63 9.82 -14.24 -8.73
C GLU A 63 11.28 -13.96 -8.38
N ILE A 64 11.48 -13.22 -7.29
CA ILE A 64 12.63 -13.46 -6.42
C ILE A 64 12.07 -13.76 -5.03
N LEU A 65 11.90 -15.06 -4.75
CA LEU A 65 11.60 -15.66 -3.43
C LEU A 65 10.35 -15.09 -2.74
N PHE A 66 9.19 -15.66 -3.08
CA PHE A 66 7.93 -15.25 -2.47
C PHE A 66 7.68 -15.90 -1.10
N ARG A 67 7.82 -15.12 -0.04
CA ARG A 67 7.05 -15.33 1.19
C ARG A 67 5.86 -14.38 1.14
N VAL A 68 4.63 -14.88 1.13
CA VAL A 68 3.50 -13.96 1.32
C VAL A 68 3.59 -13.43 2.76
N PHE A 69 3.36 -12.13 2.96
CA PHE A 69 3.66 -11.40 4.21
C PHE A 69 2.80 -11.80 5.43
N TYR A 70 2.28 -13.03 5.46
CA TYR A 70 1.51 -13.62 6.54
C TYR A 70 2.22 -13.65 7.92
N GLY A 71 3.50 -13.24 8.04
CA GLY A 71 4.32 -13.60 9.21
C GLY A 71 5.17 -12.52 9.90
N LYS A 72 5.26 -11.28 9.42
CA LYS A 72 6.09 -10.21 10.07
C LYS A 72 5.25 -9.13 10.77
N VAL A 73 3.95 -9.13 10.56
CA VAL A 73 2.98 -8.35 11.35
C VAL A 73 2.52 -9.26 12.51
N PRO A 74 2.37 -8.77 13.75
CA PRO A 74 1.78 -9.55 14.84
C PRO A 74 0.51 -10.26 14.36
N ALA A 75 0.34 -11.54 14.69
CA ALA A 75 -0.72 -12.40 14.13
C ALA A 75 -2.16 -11.82 14.28
N ARG A 76 -2.40 -10.95 15.28
CA ARG A 76 -3.67 -10.20 15.41
C ARG A 76 -3.87 -9.18 14.28
N SER A 77 -2.85 -8.38 13.97
CA SER A 77 -2.91 -7.37 12.93
C SER A 77 -2.79 -7.97 11.52
N PHE A 78 -2.41 -9.24 11.40
CA PHE A 78 -2.45 -9.97 10.14
C PHE A 78 -3.89 -10.11 9.59
N GLY A 79 -4.84 -10.49 10.45
CA GLY A 79 -6.25 -10.60 10.07
C GLY A 79 -6.87 -9.25 9.70
N GLU A 80 -6.49 -8.19 10.42
CA GLU A 80 -6.93 -6.83 10.14
C GLU A 80 -6.37 -6.29 8.84
N LEU A 81 -5.08 -6.51 8.57
CA LEU A 81 -4.46 -6.08 7.32
C LEU A 81 -5.07 -6.82 6.13
N LYS A 82 -5.31 -8.13 6.24
CA LYS A 82 -6.00 -8.89 5.17
C LYS A 82 -7.39 -8.32 4.89
N LYS A 83 -8.17 -8.03 5.94
CA LYS A 83 -9.49 -7.39 5.81
C LYS A 83 -9.38 -6.00 5.16
N LEU A 84 -8.36 -5.23 5.52
CA LEU A 84 -8.10 -3.92 4.94
C LEU A 84 -7.81 -4.02 3.43
N VAL A 85 -6.87 -4.89 3.03
CA VAL A 85 -6.52 -5.09 1.62
C VAL A 85 -7.74 -5.56 0.83
N THR A 86 -8.52 -6.52 1.35
CA THR A 86 -9.77 -6.98 0.70
C THR A 86 -10.83 -5.88 0.63
N SER A 87 -11.04 -5.11 1.70
CA SER A 87 -11.99 -3.99 1.72
C SER A 87 -11.60 -2.92 0.71
N PHE A 88 -10.31 -2.56 0.68
CA PHE A 88 -9.77 -1.61 -0.27
C PHE A 88 -9.95 -2.10 -1.71
N ALA A 89 -9.54 -3.33 -2.05
CA ALA A 89 -9.68 -3.88 -3.40
C ALA A 89 -11.14 -3.93 -3.88
N LYS A 90 -12.09 -4.15 -2.96
CA LYS A 90 -13.53 -4.15 -3.27
C LYS A 90 -14.10 -2.76 -3.51
N LYS A 91 -13.61 -1.74 -2.79
CA LYS A 91 -14.05 -0.35 -2.91
C LYS A 91 -13.31 0.42 -4.01
N ALA A 92 -12.09 0.02 -4.31
CA ALA A 92 -11.27 0.60 -5.36
C ALA A 92 -11.95 0.46 -6.71
N LEU A 93 -11.89 1.51 -7.52
CA LEU A 93 -12.45 1.48 -8.87
C LEU A 93 -11.64 0.51 -9.72
N LYS A 94 -12.31 -0.40 -10.43
CA LYS A 94 -11.64 -1.43 -11.23
C LYS A 94 -10.64 -0.86 -12.25
N HIS A 95 -10.90 0.33 -12.78
CA HIS A 95 -10.04 1.02 -13.73
C HIS A 95 -8.76 1.61 -13.11
N TRP A 96 -8.62 1.60 -11.78
CA TRP A 96 -7.38 2.01 -11.11
C TRP A 96 -6.28 0.95 -11.21
N PHE A 97 -6.66 -0.31 -11.40
CA PHE A 97 -5.73 -1.42 -11.59
C PHE A 97 -5.39 -1.58 -13.07
N LYS A 98 -4.11 -1.72 -13.40
CA LYS A 98 -3.65 -1.97 -14.77
C LYS A 98 -3.50 -3.47 -15.05
N HIS A 99 -3.19 -4.25 -14.02
CA HIS A 99 -2.89 -5.68 -14.11
C HIS A 99 -3.86 -6.54 -13.29
N ALA A 100 -4.30 -6.07 -12.12
CA ALA A 100 -5.25 -6.82 -11.30
C ALA A 100 -6.66 -6.79 -11.92
N THR A 101 -7.23 -7.98 -12.17
CA THR A 101 -8.58 -8.15 -12.74
C THR A 101 -9.61 -8.48 -11.66
N GLY A 102 -10.91 -8.43 -12.00
CA GLY A 102 -12.01 -8.62 -11.04
C GLY A 102 -11.90 -9.90 -10.17
N LYS A 103 -11.41 -11.01 -10.72
CA LYS A 103 -11.21 -12.26 -9.95
C LYS A 103 -10.07 -12.15 -8.93
N HIS A 104 -9.05 -11.36 -9.22
CA HIS A 104 -7.93 -11.11 -8.32
C HIS A 104 -8.32 -10.19 -7.15
N LEU A 105 -9.25 -9.26 -7.40
CA LEU A 105 -9.75 -8.31 -6.39
C LEU A 105 -10.67 -8.96 -5.34
N GLU A 106 -11.18 -10.17 -5.57
CA GLU A 106 -11.95 -10.93 -4.58
C GLU A 106 -11.07 -11.46 -3.44
N SER A 107 -9.80 -11.77 -3.74
CA SER A 107 -8.81 -12.27 -2.79
C SER A 107 -7.42 -11.67 -3.11
N PRO A 108 -7.25 -10.35 -2.87
CA PRO A 108 -6.03 -9.65 -3.24
C PRO A 108 -4.84 -10.17 -2.44
N LYS A 109 -3.71 -10.36 -3.13
CA LYS A 109 -2.44 -10.79 -2.55
C LYS A 109 -1.38 -9.71 -2.77
N ILE A 110 -0.56 -9.50 -1.76
CA ILE A 110 0.65 -8.68 -1.86
C ILE A 110 1.84 -9.56 -1.49
N TYR A 111 2.76 -9.71 -2.44
CA TYR A 111 3.97 -10.49 -2.25
C TYR A 111 5.08 -9.68 -1.55
N GLU A 112 5.92 -10.33 -0.74
CA GLU A 112 6.99 -9.65 0.03
C GLU A 112 8.01 -8.94 -0.87
N ASN A 113 8.45 -9.56 -1.95
CA ASN A 113 9.37 -8.93 -2.91
C ASN A 113 8.76 -7.65 -3.53
N VAL A 114 7.45 -7.63 -3.82
CA VAL A 114 6.73 -6.46 -4.34
C VAL A 114 6.69 -5.38 -3.26
N ARG A 115 6.28 -5.72 -2.03
CA ARG A 115 6.31 -4.81 -0.88
C ARG A 115 7.69 -4.19 -0.68
N VAL A 116 8.74 -5.01 -0.63
CA VAL A 116 10.13 -4.57 -0.39
C VAL A 116 10.64 -3.71 -1.54
N THR A 117 10.32 -4.07 -2.79
CA THR A 117 10.74 -3.30 -3.97
C THR A 117 10.07 -1.93 -3.99
N ILE A 118 8.76 -1.86 -3.75
CA ILE A 118 8.02 -0.61 -3.61
C ILE A 118 8.59 0.20 -2.44
N ALA A 119 8.73 -0.39 -1.25
CA ALA A 119 9.30 0.28 -0.08
C ALA A 119 10.71 0.84 -0.33
N ARG A 120 11.52 0.17 -1.17
CA ARG A 120 12.85 0.64 -1.59
C ARG A 120 12.76 1.79 -2.59
N ASN A 121 11.85 1.72 -3.56
CA ASN A 121 11.69 2.75 -4.58
C ASN A 121 11.17 4.06 -3.97
N PHE A 122 10.33 3.99 -2.94
CA PHE A 122 9.74 5.15 -2.26
C PHE A 122 10.54 5.59 -1.00
N ARG A 123 11.86 5.36 -0.96
CA ARG A 123 12.72 5.80 0.16
C ARG A 123 12.80 7.32 0.32
N THR A 124 12.80 8.07 -0.78
CA THR A 124 12.81 9.54 -0.72
C THR A 124 11.47 10.06 -0.20
N PRO A 125 10.32 9.66 -0.75
CA PRO A 125 9.02 9.98 -0.15
C PRO A 125 8.85 9.53 1.30
N LYS A 126 9.42 8.39 1.72
CA LYS A 126 9.46 8.01 3.15
C LYS A 126 10.11 9.09 4.01
N LYS A 127 11.26 9.62 3.61
CA LYS A 127 11.96 10.68 4.36
C LYS A 127 11.17 11.98 4.39
N GLU A 128 10.57 12.36 3.28
CA GLU A 128 9.72 13.55 3.19
C GLU A 128 8.48 13.42 4.08
N LEU A 129 7.89 12.22 4.13
CA LEU A 129 6.80 11.89 5.05
C LEU A 129 7.23 12.03 6.52
N GLU A 130 8.42 11.55 6.88
CA GLU A 130 8.99 11.71 8.24
C GLU A 130 9.29 13.18 8.60
N MET A 131 9.53 14.02 7.60
CA MET A 131 9.78 15.45 7.74
C MET A 131 8.50 16.31 7.63
N GLY A 132 7.35 15.71 7.27
CA GLY A 132 6.09 16.43 7.06
C GLY A 132 6.05 17.30 5.79
N ILE A 133 6.88 16.99 4.78
CA ILE A 133 7.00 17.76 3.53
C ILE A 133 6.69 16.91 2.29
N LEU A 134 5.87 15.87 2.44
CA LEU A 134 5.63 14.86 1.41
C LEU A 134 5.24 15.46 0.04
N THR A 135 6.03 15.11 -0.98
CA THR A 135 5.78 15.39 -2.40
C THR A 135 5.95 14.12 -3.22
N TYR A 136 4.88 13.61 -3.85
CA TYR A 136 4.91 12.36 -4.63
C TYR A 136 3.95 12.41 -5.80
#